data_AF-A0A6P4CBW3-F1
#
_entry.id   AF-A0A6P4CBW3-F1
#
_cell.length_a   1.000
_cell.length_b   1.000
_cell.length_c   1.000
_cell.angle_alpha   90.00
_cell.angle_beta   90.00
_cell.angle_gamma   90.00
#
_symmetry.space_group_name_H-M   'P 1'
#
loop_
_entity.id
_entity.type
_entity.pdbx_description
1 polymer ?
#
loop_
_entity_poly.entity_id
_entity_poly.type
_entity_poly.pdbx_seq_one_letter_code
_entity_poly.pdbx_strand_id
1 'polypeptide(L)'
;MTTNISECVNSILKGVRNLPVCSLVKATYGRLAELFVRKGREAEAQMGTGQQFSQHLVKCIEANLKTARCFTVTVYDRDNSEFTVAETTLTGSFSLGTYRVSLASHTCDCGYFQALHFPCPHALACCAYSRLTWEPYVHQVYRLSSVFSVYQMGFTPPIPEDFWPPYDGPTVIPDPNKRRAREGHPRSTRIWTNMDEADPNRPKRCGLCR
;
A
#
# COMPACT_ATOMS: atom_id res chain seq x y z
N MET A 1 6.18 -6.37 2.67
CA MET A 1 5.79 -6.38 1.25
C MET A 1 5.59 -4.93 0.84
N THR A 2 6.63 -4.28 0.34
CA THR A 2 6.50 -2.98 -0.32
C THR A 2 5.97 -3.27 -1.73
N THR A 3 4.68 -3.55 -1.86
CA THR A 3 4.07 -3.55 -3.19
C THR A 3 4.15 -2.12 -3.68
N ASN A 4 5.12 -1.86 -4.55
CA ASN A 4 5.27 -0.64 -5.30
C ASN A 4 3.87 -0.22 -5.81
N ILE A 5 3.53 1.07 -5.77
CA ILE A 5 2.24 1.58 -6.26
C ILE A 5 1.90 1.02 -7.65
N SER A 6 2.92 0.87 -8.52
CA SER A 6 2.76 0.25 -9.82
C SER A 6 2.35 -1.22 -9.75
N GLU A 7 2.81 -2.03 -8.78
CA GLU A 7 2.38 -3.42 -8.60
C GLU A 7 0.90 -3.50 -8.17
N CYS A 8 0.45 -2.61 -7.30
CA CYS A 8 -0.96 -2.52 -6.91
C CYS A 8 -1.85 -2.16 -8.10
N VAL A 9 -1.47 -1.13 -8.87
CA VAL A 9 -2.18 -0.72 -10.09
C VAL A 9 -2.12 -1.83 -11.13
N ASN A 10 -0.97 -2.50 -11.26
CA ASN A 10 -0.80 -3.64 -12.14
C ASN A 10 -1.80 -4.75 -11.77
N SER A 11 -1.90 -5.12 -10.51
CA SER A 11 -2.86 -6.13 -10.03
C SER A 11 -4.30 -5.78 -10.41
N ILE A 12 -4.72 -4.52 -10.22
CA ILE A 12 -6.06 -4.04 -10.63
C ILE A 12 -6.28 -4.19 -12.14
N LEU A 13 -5.23 -3.99 -12.94
CA LEU A 13 -5.28 -4.11 -14.41
C LEU A 13 -5.03 -5.53 -14.93
N LYS A 14 -4.69 -6.49 -14.07
CA LYS A 14 -4.33 -7.85 -14.49
C LYS A 14 -5.50 -8.53 -15.23
N GLY A 15 -5.24 -9.02 -16.44
CA GLY A 15 -6.25 -9.69 -17.27
C GLY A 15 -7.32 -8.78 -17.91
N VAL A 16 -7.26 -7.45 -17.74
CA VAL A 16 -8.21 -6.50 -18.36
C VAL A 16 -7.58 -5.55 -19.38
N ARG A 17 -6.24 -5.48 -19.44
CA ARG A 17 -5.48 -4.57 -20.32
C ARG A 17 -5.78 -4.68 -21.81
N ASN A 18 -6.17 -5.87 -22.27
CA ASN A 18 -6.44 -6.15 -23.68
C ASN A 18 -7.94 -6.07 -24.01
N LEU A 19 -8.76 -5.54 -23.09
CA LEU A 19 -10.18 -5.32 -23.33
C LEU A 19 -10.41 -4.00 -24.08
N PRO A 20 -11.53 -3.87 -24.83
CA PRO A 20 -11.98 -2.58 -25.35
C PRO A 20 -12.06 -1.52 -24.24
N VAL A 21 -11.86 -0.25 -24.58
CA VAL A 21 -11.78 0.86 -23.60
C VAL A 21 -12.97 0.87 -22.64
N CYS A 22 -14.21 0.70 -23.13
CA CYS A 22 -15.39 0.64 -22.28
C CYS A 22 -15.33 -0.51 -21.27
N SER A 23 -14.94 -1.71 -21.72
CA SER A 23 -14.82 -2.89 -20.87
C SER A 23 -13.67 -2.78 -19.87
N LEU A 24 -12.56 -2.14 -20.25
CA LEU A 24 -11.44 -1.83 -19.36
C LEU A 24 -11.91 -0.91 -18.24
N VAL A 25 -12.57 0.21 -18.58
CA VAL A 25 -13.08 1.19 -17.61
C VAL A 25 -14.11 0.56 -16.67
N LYS A 26 -15.07 -0.22 -17.19
CA LYS A 26 -16.04 -0.93 -16.36
C LYS A 26 -15.37 -1.90 -15.38
N ALA A 27 -14.37 -2.65 -15.84
CA ALA A 27 -13.68 -3.63 -15.01
C ALA A 27 -12.81 -2.97 -13.94
N THR A 28 -12.11 -1.87 -14.27
CA THR A 28 -11.32 -1.12 -13.28
C THR A 28 -12.22 -0.48 -12.23
N TYR A 29 -13.33 0.15 -12.65
CA TYR A 29 -14.31 0.72 -11.74
C TYR A 29 -14.88 -0.34 -10.79
N GLY A 30 -15.33 -1.49 -11.32
CA GLY A 30 -15.88 -2.58 -10.51
C GLY A 30 -14.87 -3.15 -9.51
N ARG A 31 -13.61 -3.37 -9.93
CA ARG A 31 -12.55 -3.87 -9.04
C ARG A 31 -12.18 -2.88 -7.94
N LEU A 32 -12.16 -1.58 -8.26
CA LEU A 32 -11.94 -0.53 -7.26
C LEU A 32 -13.09 -0.46 -6.26
N ALA A 33 -14.34 -0.49 -6.74
CA ALA A 33 -15.51 -0.50 -5.88
C ALA A 33 -15.50 -1.71 -4.92
N GLU A 34 -15.22 -2.91 -5.43
CA GLU A 34 -15.10 -4.13 -4.62
C GLU A 34 -13.96 -4.01 -3.58
N LEU A 35 -12.81 -3.49 -4.00
CA LEU A 35 -11.68 -3.26 -3.10
C LEU A 35 -12.04 -2.31 -1.96
N PHE A 36 -12.71 -1.19 -2.27
CA PHE A 36 -13.12 -0.21 -1.27
C PHE A 36 -14.14 -0.78 -0.30
N VAL A 37 -15.15 -1.50 -0.79
CA VAL A 37 -16.13 -2.16 0.09
C VAL A 37 -15.44 -3.15 1.02
N ARG A 38 -14.56 -4.01 0.49
CA ARG A 38 -13.84 -5.00 1.29
C ARG A 38 -12.93 -4.33 2.32
N LYS A 39 -12.12 -3.35 1.90
CA LYS A 39 -11.18 -2.64 2.78
C LYS A 39 -11.87 -1.76 3.81
N GLY A 40 -12.97 -1.13 3.46
CA GLY A 40 -13.83 -0.38 4.38
C GLY A 40 -14.37 -1.27 5.50
N ARG A 41 -14.94 -2.43 5.15
CA ARG A 41 -15.41 -3.42 6.14
C ARG A 41 -14.28 -3.96 7.02
N GLU A 42 -13.12 -4.27 6.44
CA GLU A 42 -11.94 -4.71 7.20
C GLU A 42 -11.49 -3.62 8.20
N ALA A 43 -11.43 -2.35 7.78
CA ALA A 43 -11.03 -1.24 8.62
C ALA A 43 -12.06 -0.94 9.72
N GLU A 44 -13.35 -0.97 9.39
CA GLU A 44 -14.46 -0.80 10.35
C GLU A 44 -14.45 -1.89 11.43
N ALA A 45 -14.30 -3.15 11.03
CA ALA A 45 -14.18 -4.27 11.96
C ALA A 45 -12.97 -4.09 12.89
N GLN A 46 -11.84 -3.59 12.37
CA GLN A 46 -10.66 -3.30 13.18
C GLN A 46 -10.88 -2.15 14.16
N MET A 47 -11.60 -1.08 13.78
CA MET A 47 -11.96 -0.01 14.73
C MET A 47 -12.78 -0.52 15.91
N GLY A 48 -13.66 -1.51 15.69
CA GLY A 48 -14.44 -2.14 16.76
C GLY A 48 -13.63 -2.92 17.80
N THR A 49 -12.35 -3.23 17.52
CA THR A 49 -11.47 -3.95 18.46
C THR A 49 -10.81 -3.06 19.52
N GLY A 50 -10.96 -1.73 19.42
CA GLY A 50 -10.29 -0.78 20.31
C GLY A 50 -8.79 -0.59 20.03
N GLN A 51 -8.24 -1.24 19.00
CA GLN A 51 -6.87 -1.00 18.55
C GLN A 51 -6.72 0.41 17.97
N GLN A 52 -5.57 1.06 18.17
CA GLN A 52 -5.31 2.40 17.64
C GLN A 52 -4.69 2.39 16.24
N PHE A 53 -3.86 1.38 15.95
CA PHE A 53 -3.05 1.31 14.75
C PHE A 53 -3.37 0.08 13.90
N SER A 54 -3.03 0.15 12.61
CA SER A 54 -3.18 -0.99 11.71
C SER A 54 -2.40 -2.23 12.18
N GLN A 55 -2.95 -3.41 11.97
CA GLN A 55 -2.28 -4.69 12.30
C GLN A 55 -0.90 -4.82 11.63
N HIS A 56 -0.73 -4.22 10.45
CA HIS A 56 0.55 -4.21 9.75
C HIS A 56 1.62 -3.44 10.54
N LEU A 57 1.29 -2.23 10.98
CA LEU A 57 2.21 -1.44 11.81
C LEU A 57 2.56 -2.19 13.09
N VAL A 58 1.56 -2.73 13.79
CA VAL A 58 1.78 -3.44 15.06
C VAL A 58 2.77 -4.59 14.87
N LYS A 59 2.61 -5.40 13.81
CA LYS A 59 3.56 -6.46 13.46
C LYS A 59 4.98 -5.94 13.18
N CYS A 60 5.10 -4.79 12.49
CA CYS A 60 6.40 -4.16 12.24
C CYS A 60 7.05 -3.66 13.55
N ILE A 61 6.28 -3.04 14.44
CA ILE A 61 6.77 -2.60 15.74
C ILE A 61 7.20 -3.79 16.58
N GLU A 62 6.42 -4.87 16.64
CA GLU A 62 6.78 -6.09 17.38
C GLU A 62 8.08 -6.72 16.86
N ALA A 63 8.27 -6.75 15.54
CA ALA A 63 9.52 -7.22 14.93
C ALA A 63 10.70 -6.31 15.31
N ASN A 64 10.52 -4.99 15.20
CA ASN A 64 11.57 -4.04 15.54
C ASN A 64 11.91 -4.06 17.04
N LEU A 65 10.92 -4.27 17.93
CA LEU A 65 11.11 -4.44 19.37
C LEU A 65 11.97 -5.67 19.70
N LYS A 66 11.82 -6.77 18.96
CA LYS A 66 12.68 -7.96 19.13
C LYS A 66 14.13 -7.64 18.80
N THR A 67 14.38 -6.91 17.72
CA THR A 67 15.71 -6.48 17.32
C THR A 67 16.32 -5.48 18.31
N ALA A 68 15.53 -4.52 18.79
CA ALA A 68 15.95 -3.47 19.72
C ALA A 68 16.56 -3.99 21.03
N ARG A 69 16.21 -5.23 21.44
CA ARG A 69 16.71 -5.86 22.67
C ARG A 69 18.21 -6.15 22.66
N CYS A 70 18.83 -6.20 21.48
CA CYS A 70 20.26 -6.52 21.33
C CYS A 70 21.14 -5.26 21.26
N PHE A 71 20.58 -4.09 21.53
CA PHE A 71 21.26 -2.81 21.34
C PHE A 71 21.68 -2.19 22.67
N THR A 72 22.83 -1.52 22.64
CA THR A 72 23.34 -0.76 23.79
C THR A 72 23.07 0.72 23.54
N VAL A 73 22.38 1.38 24.46
CA VAL A 73 22.00 2.79 24.35
C VAL A 73 22.89 3.63 25.26
N THR A 74 23.46 4.70 24.72
CA THR A 74 24.17 5.74 25.46
C THR A 74 23.43 7.07 25.32
N VAL A 75 23.12 7.72 26.43
CA VAL A 75 22.45 9.03 26.46
C VAL A 75 23.50 10.13 26.43
N TYR A 76 23.31 11.14 25.57
CA TYR A 76 24.15 12.33 25.53
C TYR A 76 23.41 13.56 26.07
N ASP A 77 22.13 13.70 25.75
CA ASP A 77 21.29 14.78 26.24
C ASP A 77 19.90 14.23 26.58
N ARG A 78 19.58 14.24 27.88
CA ARG A 78 18.30 13.71 28.36
C ARG A 78 17.14 14.65 28.04
N ASP A 79 17.37 15.96 28.12
CA ASP A 79 16.32 16.97 27.95
C ASP A 79 15.91 17.06 26.48
N ASN A 80 16.89 16.93 25.57
CA ASN A 80 16.67 16.92 24.13
C ASN A 80 16.43 15.51 23.54
N SER A 81 16.49 14.46 24.38
CA SER A 81 16.31 13.07 23.96
C SER A 81 17.27 12.63 22.83
N GLU A 82 18.55 12.91 23.02
CA GLU A 82 19.65 12.58 22.11
C GLU A 82 20.46 11.38 22.60
N PHE A 83 20.62 10.40 21.71
CA PHE A 83 21.23 9.11 22.03
C PHE A 83 22.20 8.66 20.94
N THR A 84 23.11 7.78 21.33
CA THR A 84 23.74 6.84 20.39
C THR A 84 23.34 5.42 20.72
N VAL A 85 23.10 4.63 19.68
CA VAL A 85 22.69 3.22 19.79
C VAL A 85 23.72 2.37 19.07
N ALA A 86 24.41 1.52 19.83
CA ALA A 86 25.34 0.53 19.28
C ALA A 86 24.59 -0.78 19.01
N GLU A 87 24.58 -1.21 17.76
CA GLU A 87 24.09 -2.53 17.39
C GLU A 87 25.09 -3.59 17.85
N THR A 88 24.65 -4.54 18.66
CA THR A 88 25.52 -5.61 19.15
C THR A 88 25.03 -6.95 18.60
N THR A 89 25.94 -7.89 18.33
CA THR A 89 25.53 -9.27 17.99
C THR A 89 24.75 -9.90 19.15
N LEU A 90 23.97 -10.95 18.87
CA LEU A 90 23.24 -11.73 19.90
C LEU A 90 24.15 -12.25 21.04
N THR A 91 25.45 -12.41 20.77
CA THR A 91 26.48 -12.81 21.74
C THR A 91 27.09 -11.64 22.53
N GLY A 92 26.73 -10.39 22.22
CA GLY A 92 27.26 -9.19 22.86
C GLY A 92 28.73 -8.88 22.54
N SER A 93 29.36 -9.65 21.64
CA SER A 93 30.82 -9.67 21.47
C SER A 93 31.35 -8.66 20.45
N PHE A 94 30.50 -8.12 19.56
CA PHE A 94 30.94 -7.21 18.51
C PHE A 94 29.87 -6.16 18.18
N SER A 95 30.29 -4.91 17.95
CA SER A 95 29.41 -3.84 17.48
C SER A 95 29.31 -3.84 15.96
N LEU A 96 28.11 -3.96 15.39
CA LEU A 96 27.89 -3.85 13.93
C LEU A 96 27.88 -2.39 13.44
N GLY A 97 27.64 -1.43 14.32
CA GLY A 97 27.62 -0.01 14.00
C GLY A 97 27.06 0.80 15.16
N THR A 98 27.29 2.12 15.12
CA THR A 98 26.70 3.08 16.07
C THR A 98 25.88 4.10 15.30
N TYR A 99 24.66 4.35 15.75
CA TYR A 99 23.71 5.24 15.10
C TYR A 99 23.27 6.32 16.08
N ARG A 100 23.20 7.57 15.63
CA ARG A 100 22.58 8.64 16.40
C ARG A 100 21.07 8.57 16.27
N VAL A 101 20.39 8.83 17.37
CA VAL A 101 18.93 8.85 17.45
C VAL A 101 18.50 10.08 18.24
N SER A 102 17.57 10.83 17.67
CA SER A 102 16.89 11.93 18.34
C SER A 102 15.40 11.62 18.37
N LEU A 103 14.89 11.30 19.57
CA LEU A 103 13.46 11.00 19.72
C LEU A 103 12.62 12.27 19.55
N ALA A 104 13.12 13.42 20.01
CA ALA A 104 12.40 14.70 19.90
C ALA A 104 12.21 15.14 18.45
N SER A 105 13.22 14.94 17.59
CA SER A 105 13.13 15.27 16.16
C SER A 105 12.62 14.13 15.29
N HIS A 106 12.35 12.96 15.86
CA HIS A 106 11.94 11.73 15.15
C HIS A 106 12.96 11.32 14.07
N THR A 107 14.26 11.40 14.39
CA THR A 107 15.34 11.08 13.43
C THR A 107 16.25 9.97 13.93
N CYS A 108 16.80 9.22 12.97
CA CYS A 108 17.84 8.22 13.20
C CYS A 108 18.77 8.16 12.00
N ASP A 109 20.07 7.95 12.23
CA ASP A 109 21.07 7.82 11.15
C ASP A 109 20.77 6.64 10.20
N CYS A 110 19.98 5.64 10.63
CA CYS A 110 19.57 4.55 9.75
C CYS A 110 18.54 4.96 8.67
N GLY A 111 17.96 6.16 8.78
CA GLY A 111 17.00 6.73 7.82
C GLY A 111 15.58 6.14 7.88
N TYR A 112 15.40 4.96 8.48
CA TYR A 112 14.09 4.29 8.51
C TYR A 112 13.05 5.02 9.34
N PHE A 113 13.44 5.67 10.43
CA PHE A 113 12.50 6.40 11.28
C PHE A 113 11.81 7.53 10.49
N GLN A 114 12.61 8.22 9.66
CA GLN A 114 12.17 9.31 8.80
C GLN A 114 11.38 8.78 7.60
N ALA A 115 11.90 7.75 6.91
CA ALA A 115 11.31 7.24 5.68
C ALA A 115 9.98 6.51 5.90
N LEU A 116 9.85 5.79 7.02
CA LEU A 116 8.66 5.02 7.34
C LEU A 116 7.72 5.76 8.30
N HIS A 117 8.14 6.90 8.87
CA HIS A 117 7.33 7.68 9.80
C HIS A 117 6.83 6.91 11.04
N PHE A 118 7.58 5.89 11.46
CA PHE A 118 7.38 5.20 12.73
C PHE A 118 8.74 4.70 13.26
N PRO A 119 8.87 4.41 14.57
CA PRO A 119 10.14 4.05 15.19
C PRO A 119 10.85 2.85 14.54
N CYS A 120 12.09 3.06 14.14
CA CYS A 120 13.01 1.99 13.78
C CYS A 120 13.47 1.21 15.04
N PRO A 121 14.16 0.07 14.91
CA PRO A 121 14.71 -0.66 16.05
C PRO A 121 15.58 0.19 16.99
N HIS A 122 16.37 1.14 16.45
CA HIS A 122 17.21 2.04 17.27
C HIS A 122 16.37 3.00 18.11
N ALA A 123 15.38 3.64 17.49
CA ALA A 123 14.45 4.53 18.18
C ALA A 123 13.68 3.79 19.28
N LEU A 124 13.25 2.55 19.02
CA LEU A 124 12.58 1.72 20.02
C LEU A 124 13.51 1.32 21.18
N ALA A 125 14.80 1.10 20.93
CA ALA A 125 15.78 0.88 21.99
C ALA A 125 15.90 2.14 22.89
N CYS A 126 15.94 3.34 22.30
CA CYS A 126 15.93 4.60 23.06
C CYS A 126 14.64 4.80 23.87
N CYS A 127 13.48 4.45 23.30
CA CYS A 127 12.20 4.48 24.01
C CYS A 127 12.22 3.53 25.22
N ALA A 128 12.67 2.29 25.02
CA ALA A 128 12.78 1.29 26.08
C ALA A 128 13.73 1.74 27.20
N TYR A 129 14.90 2.29 26.83
CA TYR A 129 15.86 2.86 27.79
C TYR A 129 15.23 3.99 28.60
N SER A 130 14.50 4.89 27.94
CA SER A 130 13.88 6.07 28.57
C SER A 130 12.54 5.77 29.25
N ARG A 131 12.06 4.52 29.21
CA ARG A 131 10.75 4.08 29.71
C ARG A 131 9.57 4.81 29.06
N LEU A 132 9.71 5.13 27.77
CA LEU A 132 8.69 5.80 26.97
C LEU A 132 7.93 4.79 26.11
N THR A 133 6.64 5.06 25.93
CA THR A 133 5.77 4.36 24.97
C THR A 133 6.13 4.76 23.54
N TRP A 134 6.00 3.86 22.57
CA TRP A 134 6.38 4.11 21.18
C TRP A 134 5.28 4.82 20.38
N GLU A 135 4.04 4.74 20.85
CA GLU A 135 2.83 5.22 20.20
C GLU A 135 2.88 6.72 19.81
N PRO A 136 3.42 7.65 20.63
CA PRO A 136 3.54 9.07 20.26
C PRO A 136 4.46 9.33 19.05
N TYR A 137 5.38 8.41 18.78
CA TYR A 137 6.37 8.54 17.71
C TYR A 137 5.90 7.98 16.36
N VAL A 138 4.66 7.48 16.31
CA VAL A 138 4.05 6.97 15.09
C VAL A 138 3.21 8.05 14.43
N HIS A 139 3.45 8.26 13.14
CA HIS A 139 2.69 9.22 12.38
C HIS A 139 1.21 8.83 12.23
N GLN A 140 0.33 9.83 12.24
CA GLN A 140 -1.13 9.67 12.22
C GLN A 140 -1.67 8.87 11.01
N VAL A 141 -0.90 8.79 9.92
CA VAL A 141 -1.28 8.00 8.72
C VAL A 141 -1.49 6.52 9.03
N TYR A 142 -0.86 6.00 10.09
CA TYR A 142 -1.00 4.60 10.50
C TYR A 142 -2.15 4.33 11.47
N ARG A 143 -2.87 5.37 11.92
CA ARG A 143 -4.05 5.21 12.77
C ARG A 143 -5.17 4.52 11.99
N LEU A 144 -5.91 3.64 12.65
CA LEU A 144 -7.05 2.97 12.03
C LEU A 144 -8.12 3.97 11.56
N SER A 145 -8.32 5.08 12.27
CA SER A 145 -9.21 6.16 11.84
C SER A 145 -8.82 6.74 10.47
N SER A 146 -7.51 6.93 10.23
CA SER A 146 -6.97 7.42 8.96
C SER A 146 -7.18 6.38 7.86
N VAL A 147 -6.91 5.11 8.15
CA VAL A 147 -7.13 3.99 7.20
C VAL A 147 -8.61 3.89 6.83
N PHE A 148 -9.51 3.91 7.82
CA PHE A 148 -10.95 3.90 7.61
C PHE A 148 -11.40 5.10 6.78
N SER A 149 -10.89 6.30 7.07
CA SER A 149 -11.25 7.53 6.33
C SER A 149 -10.93 7.45 4.84
N VAL A 150 -9.91 6.69 4.44
CA VAL A 150 -9.59 6.46 3.02
C VAL A 150 -10.66 5.59 2.34
N TYR A 151 -11.16 4.57 3.05
CA TYR A 151 -12.08 3.57 2.50
C TYR A 151 -13.55 3.82 2.85
N GLN A 152 -13.88 4.83 3.66
CA GLN A 152 -15.25 5.14 4.06
C GLN A 152 -16.11 5.61 2.88
N MET A 153 -15.48 6.18 1.84
CA MET A 153 -16.22 6.64 0.67
C MET A 153 -16.73 5.47 -0.16
N GLY A 154 -18.00 5.52 -0.49
CA GLY A 154 -18.66 4.55 -1.37
C GLY A 154 -18.47 4.89 -2.84
N PHE A 155 -18.44 3.85 -3.67
CA PHE A 155 -18.64 3.97 -5.11
C PHE A 155 -20.13 3.90 -5.41
N THR A 156 -20.62 4.76 -6.30
CA THR A 156 -21.99 4.65 -6.81
C THR A 156 -22.06 3.56 -7.88
N PRO A 157 -23.14 2.77 -7.98
CA PRO A 157 -23.32 1.87 -9.11
C PRO A 157 -23.29 2.67 -10.42
N PRO A 158 -22.60 2.17 -11.47
CA PRO A 158 -22.62 2.82 -12.77
C PRO A 158 -24.04 2.82 -13.34
N ILE A 159 -24.41 3.88 -14.06
CA ILE A 159 -25.69 3.97 -14.76
C ILE A 159 -25.75 2.81 -15.77
N PRO A 160 -26.82 1.99 -15.80
CA PRO A 160 -26.96 0.96 -16.82
C PRO A 160 -27.01 1.60 -18.22
N GLU A 161 -26.52 0.89 -19.23
CA GLU A 161 -26.34 1.46 -20.59
C GLU A 161 -27.65 2.02 -21.16
N ASP A 162 -28.77 1.35 -20.88
CA ASP A 162 -30.11 1.74 -21.32
C ASP A 162 -30.58 3.10 -20.75
N PHE A 163 -29.93 3.57 -19.68
CA PHE A 163 -30.24 4.84 -19.01
C PHE A 163 -29.17 5.91 -19.22
N TRP A 164 -28.21 5.69 -20.11
CA TRP A 164 -27.21 6.71 -20.42
C TRP A 164 -27.87 7.93 -21.08
N PRO A 165 -27.48 9.16 -20.67
CA PRO A 165 -27.94 10.34 -21.37
C PRO A 165 -27.48 10.31 -22.83
N PRO A 166 -28.24 10.92 -23.76
CA PRO A 166 -27.79 11.09 -25.14
C PRO A 166 -26.40 11.73 -25.17
N TYR A 167 -25.50 11.16 -25.98
CA TYR A 167 -24.16 11.71 -26.15
C TYR A 167 -24.24 13.04 -26.90
N ASP A 168 -23.75 14.11 -26.29
CA ASP A 168 -23.73 15.48 -26.83
C ASP A 168 -22.34 15.96 -27.26
N GLY A 169 -21.34 15.07 -27.23
CA GLY A 169 -19.96 15.38 -27.58
C GLY A 169 -19.63 15.24 -29.08
N PRO A 170 -18.38 15.54 -29.48
CA PRO A 170 -17.95 15.45 -30.86
C PRO A 170 -17.96 14.02 -31.38
N THR A 171 -18.50 13.82 -32.58
CA THR A 171 -18.37 12.52 -33.27
C THR A 171 -16.93 12.32 -33.71
N VAL A 172 -16.25 11.34 -33.11
CA VAL A 172 -14.89 10.96 -33.51
C VAL A 172 -14.97 10.10 -34.77
N ILE A 173 -14.62 10.68 -35.91
CA ILE A 173 -14.55 9.99 -37.20
C ILE A 173 -13.10 9.58 -37.47
N PRO A 174 -12.79 8.26 -37.56
CA PRO A 174 -11.45 7.81 -37.92
C PRO A 174 -11.06 8.25 -39.33
N ASP A 175 -9.81 8.64 -39.54
CA ASP A 175 -9.26 8.99 -40.85
C ASP A 175 -9.41 7.81 -41.85
N PRO A 176 -10.20 7.96 -42.93
CA PRO A 176 -10.41 6.90 -43.91
C PRO A 176 -9.11 6.39 -44.55
N ASN A 177 -8.12 7.26 -44.74
CA ASN A 177 -6.85 6.92 -45.37
C ASN A 177 -5.96 6.05 -44.46
N LYS A 178 -6.24 6.03 -43.15
CA LYS A 178 -5.53 5.20 -42.16
C LYS A 178 -6.28 3.90 -41.84
N ARG A 179 -7.37 3.60 -42.56
CA ARG A 179 -8.11 2.36 -42.40
C ARG A 179 -7.26 1.18 -42.88
N ARG A 180 -7.05 0.19 -42.00
CA ARG A 180 -6.39 -1.06 -42.37
C ARG A 180 -7.30 -1.88 -43.28
N ALA A 181 -6.71 -2.49 -44.32
CA ALA A 181 -7.42 -3.38 -45.23
C ALA A 181 -7.96 -4.65 -44.55
N ARG A 182 -7.27 -5.14 -43.52
CA ARG A 182 -7.69 -6.31 -42.75
C ARG A 182 -8.66 -5.91 -41.64
N GLU A 183 -9.80 -6.56 -41.60
CA GLU A 183 -10.78 -6.41 -40.52
C GLU A 183 -10.29 -7.03 -39.20
N GLY A 184 -10.73 -6.44 -38.09
CA GLY A 184 -10.44 -6.91 -36.75
C GLY A 184 -9.27 -6.21 -36.04
N HIS A 185 -9.02 -6.64 -34.80
CA HIS A 185 -7.93 -6.11 -33.99
C HIS A 185 -6.58 -6.57 -34.56
N PRO A 186 -5.55 -5.70 -34.62
CA PRO A 186 -4.20 -6.14 -34.94
C PRO A 186 -3.77 -7.29 -34.04
N ARG A 187 -2.98 -8.21 -34.59
CA ARG A 187 -2.29 -9.17 -33.73
C ARG A 187 -1.39 -8.38 -32.79
N SER A 188 -1.56 -8.61 -31.49
CA SER A 188 -0.64 -8.07 -30.49
C SER A 188 0.76 -8.59 -30.78
N THR A 189 1.72 -7.67 -30.94
CA THR A 189 3.15 -7.99 -31.01
C THR A 189 3.81 -7.96 -29.64
N ARG A 190 3.03 -7.65 -28.58
CA ARG A 190 3.53 -7.56 -27.21
C ARG A 190 3.85 -8.96 -26.67
N ILE A 191 5.01 -9.07 -26.04
CA ILE A 191 5.45 -10.27 -25.33
C ILE A 191 4.48 -10.56 -24.17
N TRP A 192 4.00 -11.80 -24.10
CA TRP A 192 3.09 -12.23 -23.04
C TRP A 192 3.83 -12.28 -21.70
N THR A 193 3.22 -11.72 -20.67
CA THR A 193 3.80 -11.65 -19.32
C THR A 193 2.77 -12.08 -18.27
N ASN A 194 3.20 -12.26 -17.02
CA ASN A 194 2.32 -12.58 -15.88
C ASN A 194 1.13 -11.61 -15.71
N MET A 195 1.19 -10.41 -16.31
CA MET A 195 0.13 -9.40 -16.28
C MET A 195 -1.06 -9.71 -17.20
N ASP A 196 -0.81 -10.53 -18.20
CA ASP A 196 -1.76 -10.88 -19.26
C ASP A 196 -2.40 -12.26 -18.98
N GLU A 197 -1.95 -12.95 -17.93
CA GLU A 197 -2.60 -14.14 -17.39
C GLU A 197 -3.92 -13.75 -16.70
N ALA A 198 -4.97 -14.51 -17.01
CA ALA A 198 -6.22 -14.44 -16.26
C ALA A 198 -5.99 -14.96 -14.83
N ASP A 199 -6.74 -14.41 -13.87
CA ASP A 199 -6.76 -14.95 -12.51
C ASP A 199 -7.22 -16.43 -12.55
N PRO A 200 -6.40 -17.38 -12.07
CA PRO A 200 -6.76 -18.80 -12.07
C PRO A 200 -8.00 -19.10 -11.23
N ASN A 201 -8.34 -18.24 -10.26
CA ASN A 201 -9.56 -18.37 -9.44
C ASN A 201 -10.81 -17.78 -10.11
N ARG A 202 -10.71 -17.23 -11.32
CA ARG A 202 -11.87 -16.71 -12.03
C ARG A 202 -12.78 -17.86 -12.47
N PRO A 203 -14.08 -17.85 -12.12
CA PRO A 203 -15.01 -18.86 -12.61
C PRO A 203 -15.05 -18.85 -14.13
N LYS A 204 -14.92 -20.04 -14.75
CA LYS A 204 -14.95 -20.20 -16.22
C LYS A 204 -16.30 -19.70 -16.74
N ARG A 205 -16.28 -18.71 -17.64
CA ARG A 205 -17.50 -18.27 -18.32
C ARG A 205 -17.85 -19.26 -19.44
N CYS A 206 -19.12 -19.64 -19.51
CA CYS A 206 -19.68 -20.41 -20.61
C CYS A 206 -19.56 -19.64 -21.92
N GLY A 207 -19.06 -20.29 -22.99
CA GLY A 207 -18.87 -19.66 -24.31
C GLY A 207 -20.15 -19.22 -25.02
N LEU A 208 -21.32 -19.60 -24.48
CA LEU A 208 -22.64 -19.29 -25.04
C LEU A 208 -23.34 -18.10 -24.35
N CYS A 209 -22.88 -17.68 -23.17
CA CYS A 209 -23.49 -16.58 -22.41
C CYS A 209 -22.61 -15.33 -22.50
N ARG A 210 -22.52 -14.74 -23.71
CA ARG A 210 -21.82 -13.46 -23.94
C ARG A 210 -22.48 -12.33 -23.15
#